data_AF-A0A701VFJ5-F1
#
_entry.id   AF-A0A701VFJ5-F1
#
_cell.length_a   1.000
_cell.length_b   1.000
_cell.length_c   1.000
_cell.angle_alpha   90.00
_cell.angle_beta   90.00
_cell.angle_gamma   90.00
#
_symmetry.space_group_name_H-M   'P 1'
#
loop_
_entity.id
_entity.type
_entity.pdbx_description
1 polymer ?
#
loop_
_entity_poly.entity_id
_entity_poly.type
_entity_poly.pdbx_seq_one_letter_code
_entity_poly.pdbx_strand_id
1 'polypeptide(L)'
;MTMYATLEEAIDAAREEFLADHPGLEQDEANVQQFNVQKYVLQDGDIMWQVEFFADEGEDGECLPMLSGEAAQSVFDGDYDEIEIRQEWQEENTLHEWDEGEFQLEPPLDTEEGRTAADEWDER
;
A
#
# COMPACT_ATOMS: atom_id res chain seq x y z
N MET A 1 -7.27 -7.96 6.09
CA MET A 1 -6.42 -6.78 5.92
C MET A 1 -5.61 -6.56 7.18
N THR A 2 -4.29 -6.72 7.09
CA THR A 2 -3.36 -6.39 8.17
C THR A 2 -2.59 -5.16 7.74
N MET A 3 -2.68 -4.09 8.51
CA MET A 3 -2.01 -2.83 8.22
C MET A 3 -0.99 -2.52 9.31
N TYR A 4 0.04 -1.77 8.97
CA TYR A 4 1.16 -1.46 9.85
C TYR A 4 1.40 0.04 9.95
N ALA A 5 1.86 0.50 11.10
CA ALA A 5 2.09 1.93 11.33
C ALA A 5 3.26 2.47 10.50
N THR A 6 4.21 1.61 10.11
CA THR A 6 5.35 1.97 9.27
C THR A 6 5.38 1.16 7.99
N LEU A 7 5.97 1.74 6.95
CA LEU A 7 6.13 1.09 5.65
C LEU A 7 7.13 -0.09 5.75
N GLU A 8 8.21 0.06 6.52
CA GLU A 8 9.17 -1.01 6.78
C GLU A 8 8.50 -2.25 7.41
N GLU A 9 7.67 -2.06 8.43
CA GLU A 9 6.92 -3.17 9.05
C GLU A 9 5.95 -3.83 8.06
N ALA A 10 5.28 -3.04 7.22
CA ALA A 10 4.41 -3.60 6.18
C ALA A 10 5.18 -4.43 5.16
N ILE A 11 6.37 -3.96 4.75
CA ILE A 11 7.25 -4.69 3.83
C ILE A 11 7.75 -5.99 4.45
N ASP A 12 8.21 -5.95 5.71
CA ASP A 12 8.70 -7.14 6.41
C ASP A 12 7.61 -8.21 6.50
N ALA A 13 6.41 -7.81 6.93
CA ALA A 13 5.28 -8.71 7.04
C ALA A 13 4.82 -9.27 5.69
N ALA A 14 4.76 -8.45 4.64
CA ALA A 14 4.40 -8.90 3.29
C ALA A 14 5.43 -9.89 2.73
N ARG A 15 6.72 -9.68 3.04
CA ARG A 15 7.78 -10.62 2.68
C ARG A 15 7.61 -11.96 3.41
N GLU A 16 7.33 -11.93 4.71
CA GLU A 16 7.06 -13.15 5.48
C GLU A 16 5.86 -13.90 4.93
N GLU A 17 4.79 -13.19 4.55
CA GLU A 17 3.59 -13.77 3.94
C GLU A 17 3.91 -14.43 2.59
N PHE A 18 4.65 -13.74 1.72
CA PHE A 18 5.09 -14.30 0.45
C PHE A 18 5.89 -15.59 0.62
N LEU A 19 6.88 -15.60 1.53
CA LEU A 19 7.68 -16.81 1.81
C LEU A 19 6.85 -17.93 2.44
N ALA A 20 5.82 -17.59 3.22
CA ALA A 20 4.90 -18.57 3.80
C ALA A 20 4.02 -19.24 2.74
N ASP A 21 3.59 -18.51 1.70
CA ASP A 21 2.82 -19.06 0.58
C ASP A 21 3.69 -19.89 -0.38
N HIS A 22 5.00 -19.65 -0.40
CA HIS A 22 5.99 -20.37 -1.19
C HIS A 22 6.91 -21.28 -0.33
N PRO A 23 6.40 -22.39 0.23
CA PRO A 23 7.18 -23.22 1.15
C PRO A 23 8.40 -23.86 0.47
N GLY A 24 9.57 -23.62 1.05
CA GLY A 24 10.86 -24.13 0.55
C GLY A 24 11.57 -23.18 -0.41
N LEU A 25 11.02 -21.99 -0.66
CA LEU A 25 11.71 -20.87 -1.28
C LEU A 25 12.46 -20.10 -0.19
N GLU A 26 13.77 -19.89 -0.37
CA GLU A 26 14.52 -18.95 0.45
C GLU A 26 14.41 -17.53 -0.12
N GLN A 27 14.62 -16.50 0.70
CA GLN A 27 14.55 -15.09 0.28
C GLN A 27 15.44 -14.80 -0.93
N ASP A 28 16.70 -15.25 -0.90
CA ASP A 28 17.67 -15.11 -2.01
C ASP A 28 17.26 -15.85 -3.29
N GLU A 29 16.35 -16.82 -3.21
CA GLU A 29 15.85 -17.58 -4.36
C GLU A 29 14.52 -17.03 -4.89
N ALA A 30 13.88 -16.13 -4.14
CA ALA A 30 12.62 -15.55 -4.52
C ALA A 30 12.76 -14.68 -5.77
N ASN A 31 11.75 -14.76 -6.63
CA ASN A 31 11.63 -13.93 -7.81
C ASN A 31 10.29 -13.20 -7.72
N VAL A 32 10.36 -11.97 -7.23
CA VAL A 32 9.24 -11.06 -7.08
C VAL A 32 9.25 -10.11 -8.26
N GLN A 33 8.12 -10.06 -8.95
CA GLN A 33 7.95 -9.26 -10.16
C GLN A 33 7.07 -8.05 -9.93
N GLN A 34 6.34 -7.99 -8.82
CA GLN A 34 5.43 -6.89 -8.52
C GLN A 34 5.41 -6.59 -7.02
N PHE A 35 5.51 -5.30 -6.70
CA PHE A 35 5.37 -4.74 -5.37
C PHE A 35 4.17 -3.79 -5.36
N ASN A 36 3.19 -4.14 -4.54
CA ASN A 36 2.01 -3.32 -4.34
C ASN A 36 2.08 -2.67 -2.97
N VAL A 37 1.59 -1.44 -2.89
CA VAL A 37 1.52 -0.69 -1.64
C VAL A 37 0.21 0.07 -1.59
N GLN A 38 -0.33 0.22 -0.39
CA GLN A 38 -1.48 1.07 -0.15
C GLN A 38 -1.27 1.85 1.14
N LYS A 39 -1.46 3.17 1.04
CA LYS A 39 -1.46 4.07 2.18
C LYS A 39 -2.88 4.32 2.67
N TYR A 40 -3.05 4.28 3.98
CA TYR A 40 -4.30 4.55 4.68
C TYR A 40 -4.11 5.68 5.69
N VAL A 41 -5.15 6.47 5.90
CA VAL A 41 -5.25 7.46 6.98
C VAL A 41 -6.49 7.15 7.81
N LEU A 42 -6.31 6.84 9.09
CA LEU A 42 -7.40 6.55 10.02
C LEU A 42 -8.12 7.83 10.46
N GLN A 43 -9.28 7.71 11.10
CA GLN A 43 -10.03 8.87 11.62
C GLN A 43 -9.25 9.70 12.66
N ASP A 44 -8.31 9.11 13.40
CA ASP A 44 -7.42 9.84 14.32
C ASP A 44 -6.29 10.59 13.58
N GLY A 45 -6.19 10.42 12.25
CA GLY A 45 -5.11 10.96 11.42
C GLY A 45 -3.86 10.08 11.37
N ASP A 46 -3.88 8.92 12.05
CA ASP A 46 -2.81 7.94 12.00
C ASP A 46 -2.64 7.36 10.59
N ILE A 47 -1.39 7.26 10.16
CA ILE A 47 -1.05 6.66 8.86
C ILE A 47 -0.79 5.18 9.06
N MET A 48 -1.42 4.37 8.22
CA MET A 48 -1.20 2.93 8.15
C MET A 48 -0.82 2.52 6.72
N TRP A 49 -0.05 1.45 6.61
CA TRP A 49 0.46 0.92 5.34
C TRP A 49 0.10 -0.55 5.20
N GLN A 50 -0.25 -0.95 3.99
CA GLN A 50 -0.33 -2.34 3.57
C GLN A 50 0.57 -2.51 2.34
N VAL A 51 1.20 -3.68 2.25
CA VAL A 51 2.08 -4.07 1.16
C VAL A 51 1.76 -5.49 0.75
N GLU A 52 1.91 -5.80 -0.53
CA GLU A 52 1.83 -7.14 -1.09
C GLU A 52 2.95 -7.35 -2.11
N PHE A 53 3.45 -8.58 -2.20
CA PHE A 53 4.42 -8.99 -3.21
C PHE A 53 3.83 -10.10 -4.07
N PHE A 54 4.12 -10.06 -5.37
CA PHE A 54 3.68 -11.08 -6.32
C PHE A 54 4.84 -11.55 -7.20
N ALA A 55 4.80 -12.84 -7.55
CA ALA A 55 5.80 -13.47 -8.39
C ALA A 55 5.64 -13.13 -9.89
N ASP A 56 4.50 -12.58 -10.30
CA ASP A 56 4.23 -12.16 -11.69
C ASP A 56 3.64 -10.73 -11.72
N GLU A 57 3.71 -10.08 -12.88
CA GLU A 57 3.18 -8.73 -13.08
C GLU A 57 1.70 -8.79 -13.48
N GLY A 58 0.89 -7.87 -12.95
CA GLY A 58 -0.53 -7.78 -13.25
C GLY A 58 -1.42 -8.69 -12.41
N GLU A 59 -0.88 -9.29 -11.35
CA GLU A 59 -1.70 -9.96 -10.33
C GLU A 59 -2.56 -8.94 -9.60
N ASP A 60 -3.85 -9.28 -9.43
CA ASP A 60 -4.80 -8.47 -8.69
C ASP A 60 -4.59 -8.65 -7.18
N GLY A 61 -4.32 -7.56 -6.47
CA GLY A 61 -4.17 -7.50 -5.01
C GLY A 61 -5.18 -6.57 -4.34
N GLU A 62 -5.11 -6.43 -3.02
CA GLU A 62 -5.84 -5.40 -2.28
C GLU A 62 -5.21 -4.01 -2.47
N CYS A 63 -3.90 -3.96 -2.70
CA CYS A 63 -3.09 -2.77 -2.86
C CYS A 63 -2.84 -2.39 -4.32
N LEU A 64 -2.41 -1.16 -4.55
CA LEU A 64 -2.07 -0.67 -5.89
C LEU A 64 -0.65 -1.09 -6.29
N PRO A 65 -0.45 -1.55 -7.54
CA PRO A 65 0.88 -1.83 -8.06
C PRO A 65 1.70 -0.54 -8.16
N MET A 66 2.89 -0.55 -7.59
CA MET A 66 3.79 0.61 -7.61
C MET A 66 5.10 0.31 -8.35
N LEU A 67 5.77 -0.78 -8.00
CA LEU A 67 7.06 -1.16 -8.61
C LEU A 67 6.94 -2.53 -9.25
N SER A 68 7.72 -2.77 -10.30
CA SER A 68 7.78 -4.07 -10.97
C SER A 68 9.19 -4.47 -11.38
N GLY A 69 9.37 -5.76 -11.66
CA GLY A 69 10.65 -6.38 -12.02
C GLY A 69 11.75 -6.15 -10.98
N GLU A 70 12.95 -5.75 -11.43
CA GLU A 70 14.12 -5.53 -10.58
C GLU A 70 13.85 -4.57 -9.41
N ALA A 71 13.01 -3.55 -9.60
CA ALA A 71 12.67 -2.61 -8.53
C ALA A 71 11.84 -3.28 -7.42
N ALA A 72 10.87 -4.13 -7.78
CA ALA A 72 10.09 -4.91 -6.82
C ALA A 72 10.98 -5.90 -6.05
N GLN A 73 11.89 -6.59 -6.76
CA GLN A 73 12.86 -7.49 -6.14
C GLN A 73 13.80 -6.75 -5.16
N SER A 74 14.27 -5.55 -5.50
CA SER A 74 15.11 -4.73 -4.61
C SER A 74 14.41 -4.41 -3.28
N VAL A 75 13.11 -4.08 -3.32
CA VAL A 75 12.34 -3.87 -2.09
C VAL A 75 12.23 -5.16 -1.27
N PHE A 76 11.99 -6.29 -1.94
CA PHE A 76 11.91 -7.60 -1.28
C PHE A 76 13.23 -8.04 -0.61
N ASP A 77 14.37 -7.76 -1.26
CA ASP A 77 15.70 -8.04 -0.73
C ASP A 77 16.07 -7.12 0.45
N GLY A 78 15.39 -5.97 0.58
CA GLY A 78 15.68 -4.94 1.58
C GLY A 78 16.70 -3.90 1.09
N ASP A 79 17.01 -3.88 -0.20
CA ASP A 79 17.88 -2.89 -0.86
C ASP A 79 17.03 -1.78 -1.49
N TYR A 80 16.31 -1.04 -0.66
CA TYR A 80 15.46 0.07 -1.09
C TYR A 80 15.62 1.30 -0.21
N ASP A 81 15.28 2.46 -0.76
CA ASP A 81 15.19 3.69 -0.01
C ASP A 81 13.72 4.05 0.25
N GLU A 82 13.35 4.10 1.53
CA GLU A 82 11.98 4.39 1.96
C GLU A 82 11.51 5.79 1.52
N ILE A 83 12.42 6.75 1.42
CA ILE A 83 12.11 8.12 0.99
C ILE A 83 11.79 8.15 -0.50
N GLU A 84 12.40 7.28 -1.32
CA GLU A 84 12.04 7.12 -2.72
C GLU A 84 10.63 6.53 -2.87
N ILE A 85 10.33 5.42 -2.18
CA ILE A 85 8.99 4.79 -2.24
C ILE A 85 7.89 5.79 -1.85
N ARG A 86 8.10 6.56 -0.78
CA ARG A 86 7.13 7.57 -0.34
C ARG A 86 6.96 8.73 -1.32
N GLN A 87 8.00 9.09 -2.07
CA GLN A 87 7.91 10.13 -3.10
C GLN A 87 7.22 9.62 -4.37
N GLU A 88 7.35 8.34 -4.68
CA GLU A 88 6.62 7.73 -5.80
C GLU A 88 5.13 7.56 -5.49
N TRP A 89 4.74 7.48 -4.22
CA TRP A 89 3.34 7.44 -3.81
C TRP A 89 2.59 8.72 -4.21
N GLN A 90 1.50 8.56 -4.95
CA GLN A 90 0.63 9.66 -5.32
C GLN A 90 -0.42 9.87 -4.22
N GLU A 91 -0.50 11.08 -3.68
CA GLU A 91 -1.40 11.39 -2.55
C GLU A 91 -2.87 11.09 -2.88
N GLU A 92 -3.27 11.27 -4.14
CA GLU A 92 -4.61 10.96 -4.67
C GLU A 92 -5.02 9.48 -4.54
N ASN A 93 -4.05 8.57 -4.36
CA ASN A 93 -4.32 7.15 -4.12
C ASN A 93 -4.49 6.81 -2.63
N THR A 94 -4.31 7.77 -1.74
CA THR A 94 -4.41 7.54 -0.29
C THR A 94 -5.86 7.30 0.11
N LEU A 95 -6.09 6.16 0.75
CA LEU A 95 -7.40 5.79 1.27
C LEU A 95 -7.58 6.38 2.67
N HIS A 96 -8.72 6.99 2.92
CA HIS A 96 -9.06 7.60 4.19
C HIS A 96 -10.21 6.82 4.83
N GLU A 97 -10.09 6.56 6.13
CA GLU A 97 -11.13 5.90 6.89
C GLU A 97 -12.33 6.84 7.05
N TRP A 98 -13.46 6.43 6.48
CA TRP A 98 -14.74 7.13 6.56
C TRP A 98 -15.60 6.63 7.72
N ASP A 99 -15.56 5.33 7.98
CA ASP A 99 -16.22 4.67 9.12
C ASP A 99 -15.31 3.53 9.62
N GLU A 100 -15.63 2.90 10.75
CA GLU A 100 -14.75 1.88 11.36
C GLU A 100 -14.46 0.74 10.35
N GLY A 101 -13.24 0.73 9.79
CA GLY A 101 -12.82 -0.23 8.77
C GLY A 101 -13.32 0.02 7.33
N GLU A 102 -14.01 1.14 7.06
CA GLU A 102 -14.49 1.52 5.73
C GLU A 102 -13.60 2.62 5.15
N PHE A 103 -13.02 2.38 3.98
CA PHE A 103 -12.02 3.26 3.38
C PHE A 103 -12.44 3.76 2.00
N GLN A 104 -12.18 5.04 1.73
CA GLN A 104 -12.47 5.66 0.45
C GLN A 104 -11.45 6.76 0.12
N LEU A 105 -11.27 7.04 -1.17
CA LEU A 105 -10.42 8.13 -1.63
C LEU A 105 -11.03 9.48 -1.24
N GLU A 106 -10.19 10.50 -1.04
CA GLU A 106 -10.69 11.86 -0.84
C GLU A 106 -11.52 12.31 -2.05
N PRO A 107 -12.72 12.86 -1.81
CA PRO A 107 -13.55 13.32 -2.91
C PRO A 107 -12.91 14.53 -3.63
N PRO A 108 -12.95 14.57 -4.98
CA PRO A 108 -12.31 15.63 -5.74
C PRO A 108 -13.00 16.99 -5.55
N LEU A 109 -12.28 17.96 -4.98
CA LEU A 109 -12.80 19.28 -4.63
C LEU A 109 -13.03 20.22 -5.84
N ASP A 110 -12.62 19.79 -7.03
CA ASP A 110 -12.83 20.52 -8.29
C ASP A 110 -14.30 20.50 -8.77
N THR A 111 -15.15 19.64 -8.22
CA THR A 111 -16.57 19.55 -8.56
C THR A 111 -17.49 20.01 -7.42
N GLU A 112 -18.70 20.47 -7.74
CA GLU A 112 -19.71 20.83 -6.72
C GLU A 112 -20.15 19.59 -5.90
N GLU A 113 -20.25 18.44 -6.56
CA GLU A 113 -20.56 17.16 -5.91
C GLU A 113 -19.42 16.72 -4.96
N GLY A 114 -18.16 16.80 -5.39
CA GLY A 114 -17.03 16.40 -4.55
C GLY A 114 -16.78 17.34 -3.37
N ARG A 115 -17.08 18.64 -3.51
CA ARG A 115 -17.08 19.59 -2.36
C ARG A 115 -18.16 19.25 -1.35
N THR A 116 -19.35 18.90 -1.81
CA THR A 116 -20.46 18.50 -0.93
C THR A 116 -20.09 17.21 -0.20
N ALA A 117 -19.52 16.23 -0.92
CA ALA A 117 -19.01 15.01 -0.30
C ALA A 117 -17.93 15.31 0.74
N ALA A 118 -16.98 16.21 0.46
CA ALA A 118 -15.95 16.59 1.43
C ALA A 118 -16.52 17.29 2.68
N ASP A 119 -17.54 18.13 2.52
CA ASP A 119 -18.22 18.80 3.65
C ASP A 119 -18.91 17.77 4.56
N GLU A 120 -19.60 16.78 3.97
CA GLU A 120 -20.22 15.67 4.72
C GLU A 120 -19.20 14.78 5.45
N TRP A 121 -17.93 14.80 5.02
CA TRP A 121 -16.82 14.17 5.73
C TRP A 121 -16.29 15.00 6.90
N ASP A 122 -16.15 16.32 6.74
CA ASP A 122 -15.62 17.21 7.79
C ASP A 122 -16.64 17.44 8.92
N GLU A 123 -17.94 17.35 8.62
CA GLU A 123 -19.03 17.61 9.57
C GLU A 123 -19.34 16.46 10.57
N ARG A 124 -18.60 15.34 10.52
CA ARG A 124 -18.95 14.11 11.27
C ARG A 124 -18.21 13.91 12.60
#